data_AF-A0AA87Z3V6-F1
#
_entry.id   AF-A0AA87Z3V6-F1
#
_cell.length_a   1.000
_cell.length_b   1.000
_cell.length_c   1.000
_cell.angle_alpha   90.00
_cell.angle_beta   90.00
_cell.angle_gamma   90.00
#
_symmetry.space_group_name_H-M   'P 1'
#
loop_
_entity.id
_entity.type
_entity.pdbx_description
1 polymer ?
#
loop_
_entity_poly.entity_id
_entity_poly.type
_entity_poly.pdbx_seq_one_letter_code
_entity_poly.pdbx_strand_id
1 'polypeptide(L)'
;MLHFPLFLLLFLLNLSSLQLIFSSDYTKPDKFFINCGSNSNTTRLDGRTFVGDLNPPFSLSFGRSTSVEDTNPSSDTPDLYYTARIYDQPSSFELQLSGHNGTHVVRLHFFTFLSRGTNLSDAVFDVSASGFSLLSNFSVRNRTDEVIIEEFLVTIREGLFSLCFVPSEKSSFAFVNA
;
A
#
# COMPACT_ATOMS: atom_id res chain seq x y z
N MET A 1 -2.96 -50.73 42.94
CA MET A 1 -3.92 -50.20 41.93
C MET A 1 -4.02 -48.66 41.88
N LEU A 2 -3.27 -47.91 42.71
CA LEU A 2 -3.35 -46.42 42.76
C LEU A 2 -2.36 -45.68 41.84
N HIS A 3 -1.42 -46.37 41.17
CA HIS A 3 -0.41 -45.71 40.33
C HIS A 3 -0.92 -45.26 38.95
N PHE A 4 -1.82 -46.03 38.34
CA PHE A 4 -2.42 -45.72 37.04
C PHE A 4 -3.25 -44.42 37.04
N PRO A 5 -4.14 -44.16 38.03
CA PRO A 5 -4.94 -42.93 38.04
C PRO A 5 -4.09 -41.68 38.30
N LEU A 6 -3.02 -41.79 39.09
CA LEU A 6 -2.10 -40.67 39.35
C LEU A 6 -1.28 -40.31 38.10
N PHE A 7 -0.83 -41.32 37.35
CA PHE A 7 -0.11 -41.12 36.09
C PHE A 7 -1.02 -40.48 35.02
N LEU A 8 -2.28 -40.93 34.92
CA LEU A 8 -3.27 -40.35 34.01
C LEU A 8 -3.59 -38.90 34.38
N LEU A 9 -3.72 -38.58 35.67
CA LEU A 9 -3.96 -37.21 36.14
C LEU A 9 -2.78 -36.28 35.79
N LEU A 10 -1.55 -36.74 36.02
CA LEU A 10 -0.33 -36.00 35.66
C LEU A 10 -0.21 -35.80 34.15
N PHE A 11 -0.58 -36.80 33.35
CA PHE A 11 -0.60 -36.69 31.89
C PHE A 11 -1.64 -35.68 31.39
N LEU A 12 -2.85 -35.69 31.97
CA LEU A 12 -3.91 -34.72 31.63
C LEU A 12 -3.55 -33.29 32.06
N LEU A 13 -2.89 -33.10 33.21
CA LEU A 13 -2.37 -31.81 33.65
C LEU A 13 -1.30 -31.26 32.70
N ASN A 14 -0.41 -32.11 32.19
CA ASN A 14 0.58 -31.73 31.18
C ASN A 14 -0.05 -31.41 29.81
N LEU A 15 -1.12 -32.11 29.42
CA LEU A 15 -1.88 -31.74 28.21
C LEU A 15 -2.59 -30.39 28.37
N SER A 16 -3.11 -30.09 29.56
CA SER A 16 -3.77 -28.80 29.85
C SER A 16 -2.79 -27.63 29.88
N SER A 17 -1.54 -27.84 30.31
CA SER A 17 -0.49 -26.81 30.28
C SER A 17 0.07 -26.57 28.87
N LEU A 18 -0.03 -27.55 27.95
CA LEU A 18 0.28 -27.35 26.52
C LEU A 18 -0.76 -26.49 25.78
N GLN A 19 -1.99 -26.36 26.31
CA GLN A 19 -3.05 -25.54 25.70
C GLN A 19 -2.97 -24.05 26.08
N LEU A 20 -1.97 -23.64 26.86
CA LEU A 20 -1.77 -22.26 27.34
C LEU A 20 -0.68 -21.49 26.58
N ILE A 21 -0.38 -21.89 25.35
CA ILE A 21 0.58 -21.20 24.48
C ILE A 21 -0.21 -20.27 23.52
N PHE A 22 -0.28 -19.01 23.92
CA PHE A 22 -0.66 -17.80 23.17
C PHE A 22 -2.11 -17.70 22.63
N SER A 23 -2.99 -17.13 23.45
CA SER A 23 -3.95 -16.14 22.93
C SER A 23 -3.22 -14.80 22.88
N SER A 24 -2.37 -14.57 21.87
CA SER A 24 -2.04 -13.19 21.54
C SER A 24 -3.32 -12.55 21.02
N ASP A 25 -3.73 -11.44 21.62
CA ASP A 25 -4.88 -10.67 21.16
C ASP A 25 -4.65 -10.32 19.68
N TYR A 26 -5.43 -10.93 18.76
CA TYR A 26 -5.28 -10.64 17.33
C TYR A 26 -5.83 -9.25 17.08
N THR A 27 -4.95 -8.25 17.08
CA THR A 27 -5.32 -6.91 16.64
C THR A 27 -5.47 -6.96 15.13
N LYS A 28 -6.69 -6.72 14.64
CA LYS A 28 -6.96 -6.63 13.20
C LYS A 28 -6.02 -5.56 12.60
N PRO A 29 -5.16 -5.91 11.62
CA PRO A 29 -4.27 -4.93 11.01
C PRO A 29 -5.07 -3.82 10.33
N ASP A 30 -4.59 -2.58 10.45
CA ASP A 30 -5.11 -1.47 9.66
C ASP A 30 -4.97 -1.80 8.17
N LYS A 31 -6.03 -1.55 7.40
CA LYS A 31 -6.03 -1.71 5.95
C LYS A 31 -6.32 -0.36 5.32
N PHE A 32 -5.38 0.10 4.52
CA PHE A 32 -5.50 1.34 3.77
C PHE A 32 -5.57 1.01 2.30
N PHE A 33 -6.62 1.48 1.65
CA PHE A 33 -6.83 1.39 0.21
C PHE A 33 -7.00 2.83 -0.25
N ILE A 34 -6.07 3.34 -1.04
CA ILE A 34 -5.96 4.76 -1.34
C ILE A 34 -6.17 4.94 -2.83
N ASN A 35 -7.05 5.87 -3.21
CA ASN A 35 -7.27 6.25 -4.59
C ASN A 35 -6.51 7.57 -4.84
N CYS A 36 -5.29 7.45 -5.37
CA CYS A 36 -4.37 8.58 -5.45
C CYS A 36 -4.83 9.61 -6.48
N GLY A 37 -4.85 10.87 -6.07
CA GLY A 37 -5.31 11.98 -6.89
C GLY A 37 -6.83 12.14 -6.98
N SER A 38 -7.61 11.31 -6.28
CA SER A 38 -9.07 11.36 -6.32
C SER A 38 -9.69 12.08 -5.12
N ASN A 39 -10.78 12.81 -5.37
CA ASN A 39 -11.67 13.36 -4.33
C ASN A 39 -12.80 12.40 -3.93
N SER A 40 -12.86 11.22 -4.54
CA SER A 40 -13.98 10.27 -4.40
C SER A 40 -13.50 8.86 -4.13
N ASN A 41 -14.35 8.10 -3.43
CA ASN A 41 -14.10 6.70 -3.15
C ASN A 41 -14.54 5.85 -4.34
N THR A 42 -13.80 4.78 -4.62
CA THR A 42 -14.18 3.77 -5.60
C THR A 42 -14.21 2.39 -4.94
N THR A 43 -15.19 1.56 -5.28
CA THR A 43 -15.32 0.20 -4.74
C THR A 43 -15.09 -0.80 -5.86
N ARG A 44 -14.10 -1.67 -5.69
CA ARG A 44 -13.77 -2.73 -6.64
C ARG A 44 -14.79 -3.86 -6.55
N LEU A 45 -14.81 -4.73 -7.56
CA LEU A 45 -15.73 -5.87 -7.65
C LEU A 45 -15.60 -6.86 -6.49
N ASP A 46 -14.44 -6.89 -5.82
CA ASP A 46 -14.19 -7.72 -4.64
C ASP A 46 -14.63 -7.06 -3.32
N GLY A 47 -15.32 -5.92 -3.39
CA GLY A 47 -15.85 -5.18 -2.25
C GLY A 47 -14.84 -4.29 -1.54
N ARG A 48 -13.59 -4.19 -2.00
CA ARG A 48 -12.60 -3.25 -1.43
C ARG A 48 -12.90 -1.82 -1.86
N THR A 49 -13.12 -0.94 -0.89
CA THR A 49 -13.27 0.51 -1.13
C THR A 49 -11.92 1.20 -0.99
N PHE A 50 -11.46 1.80 -2.10
CA PHE A 50 -10.31 2.70 -2.14
C PHE A 50 -10.79 4.12 -1.89
N VAL A 51 -10.16 4.79 -0.93
CA VAL A 51 -10.55 6.11 -0.43
C VAL A 51 -9.77 7.20 -1.15
N GLY A 52 -10.47 8.23 -1.63
CA GLY A 52 -9.86 9.39 -2.28
C GLY A 52 -8.86 10.10 -1.37
N ASP A 53 -7.65 10.32 -1.87
CA ASP A 53 -6.52 10.82 -1.09
C ASP A 53 -6.51 12.35 -0.89
N LEU A 54 -7.45 13.08 -1.53
CA LEU A 54 -7.61 14.53 -1.36
C LEU A 54 -8.22 14.91 0.01
N ASN A 55 -9.11 14.08 0.55
CA ASN A 55 -9.78 14.31 1.83
C ASN A 55 -10.00 12.99 2.59
N PRO A 56 -8.93 12.26 2.95
CA PRO A 56 -9.05 10.97 3.59
C PRO A 56 -9.53 11.10 5.05
N PRO A 57 -10.24 10.10 5.59
CA PRO A 57 -10.65 10.05 6.99
C PRO A 57 -9.52 9.58 7.93
N PHE A 58 -8.31 9.37 7.40
CA PHE A 58 -7.12 8.94 8.13
C PHE A 58 -5.99 9.96 7.98
N SER A 59 -5.02 9.93 8.90
CA SER A 59 -3.91 10.88 8.90
C SER A 59 -2.95 10.57 7.77
N LEU A 60 -3.05 11.39 6.73
CA LEU A 60 -2.29 11.30 5.51
C LEU A 60 -1.67 12.64 5.17
N SER A 61 -0.39 12.64 4.85
CA SER A 61 0.31 13.85 4.41
C SER A 61 1.09 13.59 3.14
N PHE A 62 1.31 14.65 2.38
CA PHE A 62 2.06 14.62 1.15
C PHE A 62 3.09 15.74 1.15
N GLY A 63 4.27 15.43 0.64
CA GLY A 63 5.18 16.44 0.13
C GLY A 63 4.59 17.14 -1.11
N ARG A 64 5.45 17.84 -1.85
CA ARG A 64 5.05 18.56 -3.05
C ARG A 64 4.54 17.56 -4.10
N SER A 65 3.27 17.67 -4.42
CA SER A 65 2.60 16.76 -5.36
C SER A 65 1.38 17.42 -5.99
N THR A 66 0.93 16.85 -7.11
CA THR A 66 -0.28 17.27 -7.82
C THR A 66 -1.14 16.06 -8.17
N SER A 67 -2.44 16.28 -8.32
CA SER A 67 -3.39 15.26 -8.73
C SER A 67 -3.68 15.42 -10.22
N VAL A 68 -3.78 14.30 -10.92
CA VAL A 68 -4.16 14.25 -12.33
C VAL A 68 -5.27 13.24 -12.56
N GLU A 69 -6.05 13.49 -13.60
CA GLU A 69 -7.22 12.70 -13.98
C GLU A 69 -7.17 12.43 -15.48
N ASP A 70 -7.55 11.22 -15.89
CA ASP A 70 -7.87 10.87 -17.25
C ASP A 70 -9.27 11.38 -17.58
N THR A 71 -9.35 12.36 -18.48
CA THR A 71 -10.62 12.96 -18.89
C THR A 71 -11.38 12.12 -19.92
N ASN A 72 -10.75 11.08 -20.47
CA ASN A 72 -11.35 10.21 -21.47
C ASN A 72 -10.90 8.75 -21.29
N PRO A 73 -11.22 8.12 -20.13
CA PRO A 73 -10.81 6.76 -19.87
C PRO A 73 -11.55 5.76 -20.78
N SER A 74 -10.89 4.65 -21.10
CA SER A 74 -11.54 3.52 -21.76
C SER A 74 -12.64 2.93 -20.88
N SER A 75 -13.72 2.42 -21.48
CA SER A 75 -14.83 1.77 -20.77
C SER A 75 -14.41 0.54 -19.97
N ASP A 76 -13.29 -0.07 -20.35
CA ASP A 76 -12.77 -1.28 -19.71
C ASP A 76 -11.81 -0.96 -18.57
N THR A 77 -11.36 0.30 -18.45
CA THR A 77 -10.46 0.74 -17.38
C THR A 77 -11.26 0.89 -16.08
N PRO A 78 -10.87 0.21 -14.99
CA PRO A 78 -11.51 0.42 -13.70
C PRO A 78 -11.32 1.85 -13.18
N ASP A 79 -12.36 2.41 -12.56
CA ASP A 79 -12.37 3.78 -11.99
C ASP A 79 -11.20 4.10 -11.04
N LEU A 80 -10.62 3.07 -10.39
CA LEU A 80 -9.42 3.20 -9.55
C LEU A 80 -8.21 3.75 -10.31
N TYR A 81 -8.18 3.62 -11.64
CA TYR A 81 -7.06 4.03 -12.48
C TYR A 81 -7.35 5.28 -13.31
N TYR A 82 -8.46 5.96 -13.06
CA TYR A 82 -8.76 7.25 -13.71
C TYR A 82 -7.94 8.39 -13.13
N THR A 83 -7.40 8.25 -11.93
CA THR A 83 -6.59 9.29 -11.29
C THR A 83 -5.21 8.78 -10.91
N ALA A 84 -4.29 9.72 -10.75
CA ALA A 84 -2.98 9.49 -10.18
C ALA A 84 -2.53 10.70 -9.37
N ARG A 85 -1.60 10.48 -8.44
CA ARG A 85 -0.80 11.53 -7.84
C ARG A 85 0.56 11.58 -8.51
N ILE A 86 1.03 12.78 -8.82
CA ILE A 86 2.33 13.07 -9.42
C ILE A 86 3.23 13.77 -8.40
N TYR A 87 4.51 13.40 -8.41
CA TYR A 87 5.59 14.07 -7.67
C TYR A 87 6.62 14.61 -8.68
N ASP A 88 6.79 15.94 -8.73
CA ASP A 88 7.70 16.63 -9.66
C ASP A 88 9.13 16.77 -9.13
N GLN A 89 9.34 16.34 -7.89
CA GLN A 89 10.62 16.35 -7.19
C GLN A 89 10.62 15.23 -6.13
N PRO A 90 11.78 14.89 -5.54
CA PRO A 90 11.83 13.94 -4.43
C PRO A 90 10.85 14.35 -3.33
N SER A 91 9.86 13.49 -3.05
CA SER A 91 8.78 13.80 -2.11
C SER A 91 8.16 12.53 -1.56
N SER A 92 7.68 12.63 -0.32
CA SER A 92 7.09 11.51 0.41
C SER A 92 5.60 11.66 0.56
N PHE A 93 4.94 10.51 0.57
CA PHE A 93 3.62 10.28 1.13
C PHE A 93 3.82 9.67 2.52
N GLU A 94 3.10 10.16 3.54
CA GLU A 94 3.20 9.62 4.89
C GLU A 94 1.83 9.27 5.46
N LEU A 95 1.76 8.11 6.11
CA LEU A 95 0.56 7.52 6.65
C LEU A 95 0.81 7.08 8.10
N GLN A 96 0.00 7.63 9.01
CA GLN A 96 0.03 7.22 10.41
C GLN A 96 -0.74 5.91 10.58
N LEU A 97 -0.08 4.90 11.14
CA LEU A 97 -0.67 3.62 11.50
C LEU A 97 -1.13 3.66 12.95
N SER A 98 -2.29 3.05 13.24
CA SER A 98 -2.84 2.96 14.59
C SER A 98 -2.28 1.76 15.36
N GLY A 99 -1.77 0.76 14.64
CA GLY A 99 -1.20 -0.47 15.18
C GLY A 99 0.27 -0.38 15.58
N HIS A 100 0.71 -1.43 16.29
CA HIS A 100 2.09 -1.67 16.68
C HIS A 100 2.96 -2.03 15.47
N ASN A 101 4.25 -1.78 15.60
CA ASN A 101 5.30 -2.18 14.65
C ASN A 101 5.11 -3.59 14.10
N GLY A 102 5.28 -3.76 12.80
CA GLY A 102 5.01 -5.03 12.14
C GLY A 102 5.46 -5.08 10.70
N THR A 103 5.31 -6.25 10.08
CA THR A 103 5.48 -6.42 8.63
C THR A 103 4.14 -6.23 7.95
N HIS A 104 4.11 -5.32 6.97
CA HIS A 104 2.93 -4.98 6.19
C HIS A 104 3.14 -5.35 4.73
N VAL A 105 2.05 -5.69 4.06
CA VAL A 105 2.02 -5.81 2.60
C VAL A 105 1.76 -4.42 2.03
N VAL A 106 2.69 -3.91 1.22
CA VAL A 106 2.54 -2.68 0.45
C VAL A 106 2.30 -3.08 -1.00
N ARG A 107 1.21 -2.61 -1.59
CA ARG A 107 0.90 -2.79 -3.01
C ARG A 107 0.82 -1.43 -3.67
N LEU A 108 1.62 -1.23 -4.70
CA LEU A 108 1.62 0.00 -5.49
C LEU A 108 1.02 -0.30 -6.85
N HIS A 109 0.05 0.52 -7.27
CA HIS A 109 -0.61 0.39 -8.55
C HIS A 109 -0.17 1.50 -9.50
N PHE A 110 0.18 1.11 -10.73
CA PHE A 110 0.56 2.01 -11.81
C PHE A 110 -0.24 1.70 -13.07
N PHE A 111 -0.88 2.72 -13.62
CA PHE A 111 -1.61 2.71 -14.87
C PHE A 111 -1.39 4.04 -15.57
N THR A 112 -1.07 3.99 -16.86
CA THR A 112 -0.66 5.17 -17.63
C THR A 112 -1.81 5.77 -18.41
N PHE A 113 -1.94 7.09 -18.38
CA PHE A 113 -2.84 7.86 -19.24
C PHE A 113 -2.23 9.22 -19.58
N LEU A 114 -2.84 9.92 -20.55
CA LEU A 114 -2.47 11.28 -20.91
C LEU A 114 -3.34 12.26 -20.13
N SER A 115 -2.73 13.15 -19.35
CA SER A 115 -3.45 14.21 -18.64
C SER A 115 -2.78 15.56 -18.83
N ARG A 116 -3.54 16.53 -19.38
CA ARG A 116 -3.11 17.94 -19.57
C ARG A 116 -1.73 18.09 -20.26
N GLY A 117 -1.40 17.18 -21.18
CA GLY A 117 -0.12 17.17 -21.90
C GLY A 117 1.00 16.36 -21.24
N THR A 118 0.79 15.86 -20.03
CA THR A 118 1.72 14.93 -19.36
C THR A 118 1.30 13.49 -19.63
N ASN A 119 2.17 12.72 -20.27
CA ASN A 119 1.95 11.29 -20.48
C ASN A 119 2.63 10.49 -19.36
N LEU A 120 1.85 9.81 -18.51
CA LEU A 120 2.38 9.08 -17.36
C LEU A 120 3.35 7.94 -17.74
N SER A 121 3.30 7.46 -18.98
CA SER A 121 4.24 6.44 -19.48
C SER A 121 5.68 6.95 -19.62
N ASP A 122 5.89 8.27 -19.61
CA ASP A 122 7.23 8.89 -19.68
C ASP A 122 7.97 8.88 -18.32
N ALA A 123 7.29 8.47 -17.24
CA ALA A 123 7.87 8.47 -15.90
C ALA A 123 8.97 7.41 -15.74
N VAL A 124 10.06 7.83 -15.11
CA VAL A 124 11.20 7.00 -14.69
C VAL A 124 11.64 7.44 -13.29
N PHE A 125 11.44 6.59 -12.29
CA PHE A 125 11.64 7.00 -10.88
C PHE A 125 12.03 5.84 -9.97
N ASP A 126 12.54 6.20 -8.80
CA ASP A 126 12.78 5.28 -7.70
C ASP A 126 11.66 5.40 -6.67
N VAL A 127 11.40 4.29 -5.96
CA VAL A 127 10.47 4.25 -4.82
C VAL A 127 11.18 3.63 -3.64
N SER A 128 11.05 4.25 -2.47
CA SER A 128 11.48 3.68 -1.21
C SER A 128 10.39 3.77 -0.16
N ALA A 129 10.35 2.80 0.75
CA ALA A 129 9.42 2.78 1.87
C ALA A 129 10.17 2.65 3.19
N SER A 130 9.95 3.60 4.10
CA SER A 130 10.55 3.62 5.45
C SER A 130 12.07 3.33 5.44
N GLY A 131 12.79 3.91 4.46
CA GLY A 131 14.25 3.76 4.29
C GLY A 131 14.71 2.57 3.45
N PHE A 132 13.81 1.70 2.98
CA PHE A 132 14.14 0.56 2.11
C PHE A 132 13.79 0.86 0.65
N SER A 133 14.72 0.61 -0.27
CA SER A 133 14.43 0.71 -1.71
C SER A 133 13.47 -0.40 -2.12
N LEU A 134 12.36 -0.03 -2.77
CA LEU A 134 11.36 -0.94 -3.31
C LEU A 134 11.51 -1.09 -4.83
N LEU A 135 11.65 0.05 -5.52
CA LEU A 135 11.77 0.13 -6.97
C LEU A 135 12.95 1.04 -7.32
N SER A 136 13.72 0.66 -8.34
CA SER A 136 14.83 1.46 -8.85
C SER A 136 14.79 1.55 -10.37
N ASN A 137 14.97 2.76 -10.89
CA ASN A 137 14.87 3.12 -12.31
C ASN A 137 13.60 2.51 -12.94
N PHE A 138 12.49 2.58 -12.20
CA PHE A 138 11.23 1.98 -12.58
C PHE A 138 10.56 2.79 -13.67
N SER A 139 10.03 2.11 -14.69
CA SER A 139 9.30 2.73 -15.78
C SER A 139 8.24 1.77 -16.32
N VAL A 140 7.13 2.33 -16.76
CA VAL A 140 5.99 1.61 -17.37
C VAL A 140 5.84 1.94 -18.85
N ARG A 141 6.84 2.56 -19.48
CA ARG A 141 6.80 3.06 -20.87
C ARG A 141 6.34 2.05 -21.92
N ASN A 142 6.65 0.77 -21.72
CA ASN A 142 6.32 -0.30 -22.68
C ASN A 142 5.07 -1.10 -22.28
N ARG A 143 4.29 -0.60 -21.31
CA ARG A 143 3.12 -1.29 -20.74
C ARG A 143 1.90 -0.36 -20.75
N THR A 144 1.60 0.18 -21.93
CA THR A 144 0.41 1.02 -22.15
C THR A 144 -0.85 0.16 -22.01
N ASP A 145 -1.89 0.72 -21.40
CA ASP A 145 -3.17 0.05 -21.15
C ASP A 145 -3.10 -1.18 -20.24
N GLU A 146 -1.97 -1.39 -19.56
CA GLU A 146 -1.78 -2.45 -18.57
C GLU A 146 -1.72 -1.87 -17.15
N VAL A 147 -2.36 -2.58 -16.22
CA VAL A 147 -2.25 -2.29 -14.79
C VAL A 147 -1.05 -3.03 -14.22
N ILE A 148 -0.08 -2.29 -13.71
CA ILE A 148 1.11 -2.84 -13.05
C ILE A 148 0.89 -2.75 -11.54
N ILE A 149 1.03 -3.89 -10.86
CA ILE A 149 0.90 -4.00 -9.41
C ILE A 149 2.22 -4.56 -8.87
N GLU A 150 2.89 -3.77 -8.04
CA GLU A 150 4.14 -4.16 -7.38
C GLU A 150 3.84 -4.40 -5.89
N GLU A 151 4.19 -5.58 -5.37
CA GLU A 151 3.90 -6.01 -4.00
C GLU A 151 5.18 -6.24 -3.19
N PHE A 152 5.22 -5.68 -1.98
CA PHE A 152 6.37 -5.75 -1.08
C PHE A 152 5.97 -6.07 0.35
N LEU A 153 6.88 -6.71 1.08
CA LEU A 153 6.80 -6.86 2.53
C LEU A 153 7.71 -5.82 3.18
N VAL A 154 7.12 -4.87 3.91
CA VAL A 154 7.83 -3.76 4.55
C VAL A 154 7.65 -3.83 6.06
N THR A 155 8.76 -3.81 6.80
CA THR A 155 8.72 -3.74 8.27
C THR A 155 8.69 -2.29 8.72
N ILE A 156 7.68 -1.92 9.49
CA ILE A 156 7.45 -0.56 9.99
C ILE A 156 7.67 -0.57 11.51
N ARG A 157 8.50 0.35 12.01
CA ARG A 157 9.02 0.33 13.40
C ARG A 157 8.61 1.51 14.27
N GLU A 158 7.95 2.52 13.72
CA GLU A 158 7.65 3.76 14.46
C GLU A 158 6.20 4.21 14.24
N GLY A 159 5.32 3.30 13.80
CA GLY A 159 3.92 3.62 13.49
C GLY A 159 3.73 4.61 12.32
N LEU A 160 4.80 5.13 11.73
CA LEU A 160 4.77 6.00 10.56
C LEU A 160 5.24 5.23 9.32
N PHE A 161 4.35 5.07 8.36
CA PHE A 161 4.70 4.58 7.03
C PHE A 161 5.04 5.78 6.14
N SER A 162 6.21 5.75 5.50
CA SER A 162 6.64 6.80 4.57
C SER A 162 7.01 6.16 3.25
N LEU A 163 6.40 6.62 2.16
CA LEU A 163 6.67 6.18 0.79
C LEU A 163 7.25 7.36 0.01
N CYS A 164 8.53 7.29 -0.32
CA CYS A 164 9.25 8.34 -1.02
C CYS A 164 9.40 8.01 -2.49
N PHE A 165 9.00 8.96 -3.35
CA PHE A 165 9.13 8.90 -4.79
C PHE A 165 10.22 9.87 -5.23
N VAL A 166 11.15 9.37 -6.05
CA VAL A 166 12.31 10.15 -6.52
C VAL A 166 12.33 10.10 -8.05
N PRO A 167 11.86 11.15 -8.74
CA PRO A 167 11.99 11.25 -10.19
C PRO A 167 13.46 11.19 -10.63
N SER A 168 13.74 10.45 -11.70
CA SER A 168 15.08 10.43 -12.30
C SER A 168 15.37 11.71 -13.08
N GLU A 169 16.64 12.01 -13.36
CA GLU A 169 16.98 13.16 -14.23
C GLU A 169 16.44 13.01 -15.68
N LYS A 170 16.06 11.79 -16.09
CA LYS A 170 15.54 11.50 -17.44
C LYS A 170 14.06 11.83 -17.58
N SER A 171 13.32 11.94 -16.47
CA SER A 171 11.88 12.23 -16.45
C SER A 171 11.56 13.16 -15.29
N SER A 172 10.85 14.25 -15.54
CA SER A 172 10.61 15.28 -14.53
C SER A 172 9.63 14.88 -13.41
N PHE A 173 9.17 13.62 -13.36
CA PHE A 173 8.15 13.22 -12.39
C PHE A 173 8.11 11.71 -12.09
N ALA A 174 7.47 11.41 -10.96
CA ALA A 174 7.02 10.08 -10.53
C ALA A 174 5.50 10.09 -10.34
N PHE A 175 4.86 8.93 -10.35
CA PHE A 175 3.41 8.86 -10.12
C PHE A 175 2.98 7.56 -9.45
N VAL A 176 1.76 7.55 -8.90
CA VAL A 176 1.08 6.36 -8.36
C VAL A 176 -0.43 6.53 -8.47
N ASN A 177 -1.16 5.45 -8.78
CA ASN A 177 -2.63 5.44 -8.87
C ASN A 177 -3.30 4.97 -7.58
N ALA A 178 -2.71 3.97 -6.90
CA ALA A 178 -3.24 3.41 -5.66
C ALA A 178 -2.17 2.73 -4.80
#